data_AF-A0A7X7QH91-F1
#
_entry.id   AF-A0A7X7QH91-F1
#
_cell.length_a   1.000
_cell.length_b   1.000
_cell.length_c   1.000
_cell.angle_alpha   90.00
_cell.angle_beta   90.00
_cell.angle_gamma   90.00
#
_symmetry.space_group_name_H-M   'P 1'
#
loop_
_entity.id
_entity.type
_entity.pdbx_description
1 polymer ?
#
loop_
_entity_poly.entity_id
_entity_poly.type
_entity_poly.pdbx_seq_one_letter_code
_entity_poly.pdbx_strand_id
1 'polypeptide(L)'
;MPTDQPADDNSAAVAKVKSFPRTPGVYLMKDGAGRVIYVGKAKNLRARAGSYFLKAAAEDQRTARLVTEIRDIDYMDAESEIDALLLEARLIKDILPKYNRDLRDAKTFPYLEIYTHEQFPRVRFTREPHRQGTKIHGPFANPRGLRGAIQVLQKIFKFRTCNLDIDEADPRWRWFRPCLLHAIEQCSAPCNLRISKEDYRRAIRRLQRVLEGGKKTLLVEMNADMAAAARELRFEEAAELRDEIAMLESLDQRGKLETHVQPEVFPIDPKRGLAGLRKVLHLENRPRVIEGIDIAHIAGADTVASVVQFIDGLPFRPGYRRMRIRGVAGPDDTASIHEAVTRRFRRVHDEDQPPPDILLIDGGRGQLNAARGALEGLGMSSQRVISLAKREELVFTPSAAEPLRLSRRSYALRLLQYIRDEAHRFAQHYHHLLRKKSQLGE
;
A
#
# COMPACT_ATOMS: atom_id res chain seq x y z
N MET A 1 -50.24 34.93 33.21
CA MET A 1 -49.31 34.47 32.17
C MET A 1 -47.99 34.14 32.86
N PRO A 2 -47.77 32.90 33.32
CA PRO A 2 -46.46 32.53 33.84
C PRO A 2 -45.52 32.43 32.64
N THR A 3 -44.46 33.23 32.67
CA THR A 3 -43.33 33.14 31.75
C THR A 3 -42.67 31.77 31.91
N ASP A 4 -42.93 30.90 30.94
CA ASP A 4 -42.34 29.57 30.78
C ASP A 4 -40.84 29.75 30.47
N GLN A 5 -40.01 29.79 31.51
CA GLN A 5 -38.57 29.59 31.35
C GLN A 5 -38.37 28.14 30.90
N PRO A 6 -37.68 27.85 29.78
CA PRO A 6 -37.43 26.47 29.40
C PRO A 6 -36.58 25.84 30.51
N ALA A 7 -37.16 24.84 31.19
CA ALA A 7 -36.49 24.07 32.21
C ALA A 7 -35.12 23.59 31.69
N ASP A 8 -34.10 23.58 32.56
CA ASP A 8 -32.76 23.04 32.26
C ASP A 8 -32.87 21.57 31.80
N ASP A 9 -33.06 21.39 30.50
CA ASP A 9 -33.62 20.20 29.86
C ASP A 9 -32.62 19.05 29.68
N ASN A 10 -31.40 19.25 30.19
CA ASN A 10 -30.30 18.30 30.10
C ASN A 10 -29.95 17.69 31.48
N SER A 11 -30.70 18.03 32.53
CA SER A 11 -30.43 17.63 33.92
C SER A 11 -30.27 16.11 34.11
N ALA A 12 -31.09 15.32 33.41
CA ALA A 12 -31.01 13.85 33.41
C ALA A 12 -29.69 13.35 32.79
N ALA A 13 -29.29 13.91 31.64
CA ALA A 13 -28.02 13.57 30.99
C ALA A 13 -26.82 13.94 31.88
N VAL A 14 -26.85 15.10 32.55
CA VAL A 14 -25.81 15.54 33.49
C VAL A 14 -25.67 14.58 34.67
N ALA A 15 -26.79 14.16 35.26
CA ALA A 15 -26.78 13.19 36.35
C ALA A 15 -26.20 11.84 35.90
N LYS A 16 -26.58 11.38 34.71
CA LYS A 16 -26.12 10.11 34.12
C LYS A 16 -24.62 10.11 33.83
N VAL A 17 -24.05 11.20 33.31
CA VAL A 17 -22.60 11.32 33.09
C VAL A 17 -21.78 11.14 34.38
N LYS A 18 -22.29 11.60 35.53
CA LYS A 18 -21.56 11.43 36.80
C LYS A 18 -21.35 9.96 37.16
N SER A 19 -22.23 9.07 36.69
CA SER A 19 -22.12 7.62 36.88
C SER A 19 -21.16 6.94 35.90
N PHE A 20 -20.74 7.60 34.81
CA PHE A 20 -19.89 6.99 33.79
C PHE A 20 -18.56 6.53 34.39
N PRO A 21 -17.98 5.43 33.92
CA PRO A 21 -16.68 4.98 34.40
C PRO A 21 -15.55 5.92 33.95
N ARG A 22 -14.38 5.77 34.59
CA ARG A 22 -13.15 6.51 34.26
C ARG A 22 -12.25 5.71 33.30
N THR A 23 -12.87 4.90 32.46
CA THR A 23 -12.25 4.01 31.47
C THR A 23 -12.30 4.62 30.06
N PRO A 24 -11.51 4.09 29.13
CA PRO A 24 -11.69 4.34 27.70
C PRO A 24 -13.03 3.82 27.22
N GLY A 25 -13.65 4.52 26.28
CA GLY A 25 -14.92 4.08 25.69
C GLY A 25 -15.54 5.11 24.76
N VAL A 26 -16.77 4.83 24.35
CA VAL A 26 -17.56 5.68 23.45
C VAL A 26 -18.83 6.14 24.16
N TYR A 27 -19.16 7.41 24.05
CA TYR A 27 -20.43 7.97 24.53
C TYR A 27 -21.34 8.35 23.36
N LEU A 28 -22.65 8.20 23.57
CA LEU A 28 -23.71 8.47 22.59
C LEU A 28 -24.66 9.49 23.18
N MET A 29 -24.78 10.66 22.56
CA MET A 29 -25.73 11.70 22.96
C MET A 29 -27.01 11.55 22.16
N LYS A 30 -28.15 11.67 22.83
CA LYS A 30 -29.49 11.45 22.28
C LYS A 30 -30.36 12.68 22.43
N ASP A 31 -31.28 12.86 21.48
CA ASP A 31 -32.33 13.88 21.56
C ASP A 31 -33.54 13.42 22.39
N GLY A 32 -34.55 14.29 22.54
CA GLY A 32 -35.77 13.98 23.29
C GLY A 32 -36.63 12.85 22.71
N ALA A 33 -36.37 12.43 21.46
CA ALA A 33 -37.00 11.27 20.84
C ALA A 33 -36.16 9.98 21.01
N GLY A 34 -35.05 10.04 21.75
CA GLY A 34 -34.13 8.91 21.97
C GLY A 34 -33.20 8.62 20.79
N ARG A 35 -33.17 9.46 19.75
CA ARG A 35 -32.31 9.27 18.58
C ARG A 35 -30.89 9.72 18.90
N VAL A 36 -29.91 8.92 18.51
CA VAL A 36 -28.50 9.27 18.70
C VAL A 36 -28.11 10.39 17.71
N ILE A 37 -27.78 11.56 18.24
CA ILE A 37 -27.44 12.77 17.47
C ILE A 37 -25.93 13.02 17.41
N TYR A 38 -25.16 12.45 18.33
CA TYR A 38 -23.70 12.52 18.34
C TYR A 38 -23.06 11.31 19.02
N VAL A 39 -21.92 10.88 18.50
CA VAL A 39 -21.09 9.80 19.08
C VAL A 39 -19.67 10.34 19.25
N GLY A 40 -19.03 10.07 20.39
CA GLY A 40 -17.66 10.50 20.64
C GLY A 40 -16.84 9.50 21.45
N LYS A 41 -15.52 9.42 21.19
CA LYS A 41 -14.58 8.61 21.98
C LYS A 41 -13.98 9.39 23.15
N ALA A 42 -13.57 8.66 24.19
CA ALA A 42 -12.89 9.20 25.35
C ALA A 42 -11.82 8.24 25.87
N LYS A 43 -10.70 8.79 26.36
CA LYS A 43 -9.76 8.05 27.24
C LYS A 43 -10.33 7.85 28.65
N ASN A 44 -11.19 8.79 29.06
CA ASN A 44 -11.92 8.80 30.32
C ASN A 44 -13.35 9.29 30.02
N LEU A 45 -14.28 8.35 30.00
CA LEU A 45 -15.69 8.59 29.62
C LEU A 45 -16.32 9.71 30.45
N ARG A 46 -16.20 9.66 31.78
CA ARG A 46 -16.77 10.67 32.69
C ARG A 46 -16.25 12.07 32.41
N ALA A 47 -14.92 12.23 32.35
CA ALA A 47 -14.31 13.54 32.17
C ALA A 47 -14.64 14.14 30.80
N ARG A 48 -14.60 13.32 29.75
CA ARG A 48 -14.82 13.78 28.37
C ARG A 48 -16.27 14.07 28.06
N ALA A 49 -17.21 13.20 28.47
CA ALA A 49 -18.63 13.44 28.27
C ALA A 49 -19.11 14.64 29.10
N GLY A 50 -18.58 14.80 30.32
CA GLY A 50 -18.91 15.90 31.22
C GLY A 50 -18.52 17.28 30.69
N SER A 51 -17.48 17.37 29.86
CA SER A 51 -17.01 18.67 29.34
C SER A 51 -18.06 19.41 28.51
N TYR A 52 -19.02 18.69 27.91
CA TYR A 52 -20.09 19.27 27.09
C TYR A 52 -21.17 19.97 27.92
N PHE A 53 -21.23 19.70 29.22
CA PHE A 53 -22.22 20.29 30.14
C PHE A 53 -21.62 21.41 31.00
N LEU A 54 -20.40 21.86 30.70
CA LEU A 54 -19.80 23.04 31.31
C LEU A 54 -20.31 24.30 30.59
N LYS A 55 -20.45 25.42 31.32
CA LYS A 55 -20.92 26.71 30.75
C LYS A 55 -20.15 27.12 29.49
N ALA A 56 -18.83 26.93 29.48
CA ALA A 56 -17.98 27.24 28.33
C ALA A 56 -18.33 26.47 27.05
N ALA A 57 -18.90 25.26 27.15
CA ALA A 57 -19.31 24.47 25.99
C ALA A 57 -20.66 24.93 25.41
N ALA A 58 -21.48 25.62 26.20
CA ALA A 58 -22.72 26.25 25.72
C ALA A 58 -22.45 27.54 24.94
N GLU A 59 -21.29 28.16 25.15
CA GLU A 59 -20.87 29.42 24.51
C GLU A 59 -20.01 29.20 23.24
N ASP A 60 -19.43 28.01 23.07
CA ASP A 60 -18.63 27.67 21.89
C ASP A 60 -19.52 27.47 20.65
N GLN A 61 -19.26 28.26 19.61
CA GLN A 61 -19.99 28.29 18.34
C GLN A 61 -20.07 26.91 17.65
N ARG A 62 -19.12 26.00 17.92
CA ARG A 62 -19.08 24.65 17.34
C ARG A 62 -19.95 23.64 18.10
N THR A 63 -20.10 23.79 19.40
CA THR A 63 -20.73 22.79 20.29
C THR A 63 -22.06 23.24 20.89
N ALA A 64 -22.34 24.54 20.96
CA ALA A 64 -23.56 25.12 21.52
C ALA A 64 -24.85 24.48 20.97
N ARG A 65 -24.96 24.33 19.64
CA ARG A 65 -26.15 23.73 18.98
C ARG A 65 -26.35 22.24 19.33
N LEU A 66 -25.26 21.50 19.50
CA LEU A 66 -25.32 20.11 19.93
C LEU A 66 -25.84 20.05 21.37
N VAL A 67 -25.22 20.82 22.27
CA VAL A 67 -25.52 20.80 23.71
C VAL A 67 -27.00 21.08 23.97
N THR A 68 -27.62 22.03 23.28
CA THR A 68 -29.05 22.35 23.44
C THR A 68 -30.02 21.21 23.04
N GLU A 69 -29.58 20.27 22.21
CA GLU A 69 -30.41 19.15 21.74
C GLU A 69 -30.23 17.87 22.59
N ILE A 70 -29.27 17.81 23.51
CA ILE A 70 -28.97 16.59 24.29
C ILE A 70 -29.99 16.41 25.41
N ARG A 71 -30.81 15.35 25.35
CA ARG A 71 -31.75 15.00 26.42
C ARG A 71 -31.34 13.75 27.20
N ASP A 72 -30.59 12.84 26.57
CA ASP A 72 -30.04 11.65 27.22
C ASP A 72 -28.62 11.34 26.70
N ILE A 73 -27.87 10.55 27.44
CA ILE A 73 -26.52 10.13 27.09
C ILE A 73 -26.21 8.72 27.59
N ASP A 74 -25.65 7.89 26.72
CA ASP A 74 -25.21 6.53 27.03
C ASP A 74 -23.72 6.36 26.77
N TYR A 75 -23.17 5.24 27.23
CA TYR A 75 -21.79 4.86 26.95
C TYR A 75 -21.64 3.36 26.65
N MET A 76 -20.52 3.04 26.04
CA MET A 76 -20.01 1.69 25.87
C MET A 76 -18.54 1.68 26.29
N ASP A 77 -18.20 0.79 27.22
CA ASP A 77 -16.82 0.59 27.65
C ASP A 77 -15.98 -0.02 26.52
N ALA A 78 -14.69 0.30 26.54
CA ALA A 78 -13.70 -0.26 25.65
C ALA A 78 -12.45 -0.69 26.44
N GLU A 79 -11.85 -1.80 26.06
CA GLU A 79 -10.66 -2.35 26.72
C GLU A 79 -9.42 -1.45 26.53
N SER A 80 -9.40 -0.64 25.47
CA SER A 80 -8.32 0.31 25.20
C SER A 80 -8.83 1.58 24.49
N GLU A 81 -7.99 2.62 24.46
CA GLU A 81 -8.27 3.84 23.67
C GLU A 81 -8.42 3.54 22.17
N ILE A 82 -7.71 2.52 21.69
CA ILE A 82 -7.80 2.03 20.33
C ILE A 82 -9.20 1.44 20.12
N ASP A 83 -9.67 0.57 21.00
CA ASP A 83 -11.00 -0.06 20.89
C ASP A 83 -12.13 0.97 20.97
N ALA A 84 -11.98 2.02 21.79
CA ALA A 84 -12.90 3.14 21.83
C ALA A 84 -12.96 3.88 20.48
N LEU A 85 -11.81 4.12 19.87
CA LEU A 85 -11.72 4.73 18.54
C LEU A 85 -12.31 3.83 17.44
N LEU A 86 -12.15 2.51 17.53
CA LEU A 86 -12.78 1.53 16.63
C LEU A 86 -14.31 1.58 16.73
N LEU A 87 -14.79 1.54 17.97
CA LEU A 87 -16.21 1.49 18.28
C LEU A 87 -16.91 2.79 17.87
N GLU A 88 -16.28 3.95 18.08
CA GLU A 88 -16.77 5.27 17.66
C GLU A 88 -16.95 5.31 16.15
N ALA A 89 -15.90 4.94 15.39
CA ALA A 89 -15.93 4.97 13.93
C ALA A 89 -17.02 4.04 13.35
N ARG A 90 -17.27 2.89 13.99
CA ARG A 90 -18.36 1.98 13.60
C ARG A 90 -19.73 2.59 13.89
N LEU A 91 -19.96 3.06 15.12
CA LEU A 91 -21.25 3.61 15.54
C LEU A 91 -21.64 4.83 14.72
N ILE A 92 -20.70 5.71 14.38
CA ILE A 92 -20.99 6.86 13.52
C ILE A 92 -21.46 6.43 12.13
N LYS A 93 -20.97 5.32 11.60
CA LYS A 93 -21.39 4.80 10.30
C LYS A 93 -22.74 4.10 10.35
N ASP A 94 -22.96 3.28 11.38
CA ASP A 94 -24.20 2.51 11.52
C ASP A 94 -25.39 3.44 11.83
N ILE A 95 -25.15 4.54 12.57
CA ILE A 95 -26.18 5.45 13.08
C ILE A 95 -26.31 6.74 12.24
N LEU A 96 -25.22 7.17 11.59
CA LEU A 96 -25.11 8.45 10.86
C LEU A 96 -25.58 9.68 11.68
N PRO A 97 -25.08 9.90 12.91
CA PRO A 97 -25.61 10.90 13.84
C PRO A 97 -25.49 12.34 13.31
N LYS A 98 -26.51 13.16 13.55
CA LYS A 98 -26.68 14.54 13.03
C LYS A 98 -25.40 15.41 13.08
N TYR A 99 -24.65 15.33 14.18
CA TYR A 99 -23.57 16.26 14.49
C TYR A 99 -22.15 15.74 14.21
N ASN A 100 -21.96 14.48 13.83
CA ASN A 100 -20.63 13.94 13.50
C ASN A 100 -20.19 14.31 12.07
N ARG A 101 -19.62 15.51 11.85
CA ARG A 101 -19.26 16.02 10.50
C ARG A 101 -18.08 15.29 9.84
N ASP A 102 -17.01 15.02 10.59
CA ASP A 102 -15.72 14.54 10.03
C ASP A 102 -15.70 13.03 9.72
N LEU A 103 -16.75 12.29 10.11
CA LEU A 103 -16.82 10.82 10.06
C LEU A 103 -18.09 10.28 9.34
N ARG A 104 -18.90 11.17 8.76
CA ARG A 104 -20.03 10.84 7.87
C ARG A 104 -19.61 10.48 6.44
N ASP A 105 -18.37 10.82 6.08
CA ASP A 105 -17.78 10.48 4.78
C ASP A 105 -17.57 8.95 4.71
N ALA A 106 -17.97 8.32 3.59
CA ALA A 106 -17.98 6.86 3.37
C ALA A 106 -16.60 6.14 3.41
N LYS A 107 -15.57 6.74 4.00
CA LYS A 107 -14.18 6.25 3.99
C LYS A 107 -13.93 5.37 5.21
N THR A 108 -14.00 4.05 5.01
CA THR A 108 -13.62 3.08 6.04
C THR A 108 -12.14 3.18 6.40
N PHE A 109 -11.85 3.36 7.69
CA PHE A 109 -10.49 3.34 8.20
C PHE A 109 -9.86 1.97 7.97
N PRO A 110 -8.60 1.93 7.53
CA PRO A 110 -7.89 0.68 7.41
C PRO A 110 -7.32 0.23 8.75
N TYR A 111 -7.28 -1.09 8.89
CA TYR A 111 -6.77 -1.85 10.02
C TYR A 111 -5.70 -2.82 9.54
N LEU A 112 -4.80 -3.15 10.44
CA LEU A 112 -3.93 -4.30 10.33
C LEU A 112 -4.49 -5.40 11.24
N GLU A 113 -4.84 -6.53 10.67
CA GLU A 113 -5.42 -7.68 11.36
C GLU A 113 -4.42 -8.83 11.36
N ILE A 114 -4.13 -9.39 12.53
CA ILE A 114 -3.20 -10.51 12.72
C ILE A 114 -3.97 -11.72 13.22
N TYR A 115 -3.96 -12.82 12.48
CA TYR A 115 -4.74 -14.03 12.77
C TYR A 115 -3.98 -14.91 13.76
N THR A 116 -4.04 -14.57 15.04
CA THR A 116 -3.22 -15.18 16.10
C THR A 116 -3.57 -16.64 16.42
N HIS A 117 -4.78 -17.09 16.05
CA HIS A 117 -5.21 -18.48 16.20
C HIS A 117 -4.50 -19.45 15.25
N GLU A 118 -3.95 -18.99 14.13
CA GLU A 118 -3.28 -19.85 13.15
C GLU A 118 -1.92 -20.34 13.64
N GLN A 119 -1.47 -21.51 13.16
CA GLN A 119 -0.10 -21.99 13.42
C GLN A 119 0.97 -21.02 12.88
N PHE A 120 0.69 -20.40 11.74
CA PHE A 120 1.51 -19.35 11.15
C PHE A 120 0.67 -18.10 10.93
N PRO A 121 0.57 -17.19 11.91
CA PRO A 121 -0.31 -16.02 11.85
C PRO A 121 -0.10 -15.19 10.57
N ARG A 122 -1.18 -15.04 9.79
CA ARG A 122 -1.20 -14.12 8.66
C ARG A 122 -1.52 -12.70 9.11
N VAL A 123 -0.97 -11.73 8.38
CA VAL A 123 -1.23 -10.31 8.58
C VAL A 123 -2.03 -9.80 7.38
N ARG A 124 -3.15 -9.12 7.63
CA ARG A 124 -4.01 -8.57 6.59
C ARG A 124 -4.30 -7.10 6.81
N PHE A 125 -4.36 -6.37 5.70
CA PHE A 125 -5.02 -5.08 5.65
C PHE A 125 -6.52 -5.32 5.48
N THR A 126 -7.33 -4.80 6.39
CA THR A 126 -8.79 -4.87 6.30
C THR A 126 -9.44 -3.54 6.66
N ARG A 127 -10.65 -3.34 6.17
CA ARG A 127 -11.54 -2.24 6.53
C ARG A 127 -12.69 -2.73 7.43
N GLU A 128 -12.85 -4.04 7.53
CA GLU A 128 -13.87 -4.75 8.29
C GLU A 128 -13.12 -5.82 9.11
N PRO A 129 -12.64 -5.47 10.32
CA PRO A 129 -11.84 -6.39 11.13
C PRO A 129 -12.75 -7.38 11.87
N HIS A 130 -12.29 -8.62 12.00
CA HIS A 130 -12.97 -9.67 12.77
C HIS A 130 -12.54 -9.55 14.23
N ARG A 131 -13.49 -9.64 15.17
CA ARG A 131 -13.15 -9.54 16.61
C ARG A 131 -12.69 -10.85 17.23
N GLN A 132 -13.03 -11.98 16.63
CA GLN A 132 -12.73 -13.30 17.18
C GLN A 132 -11.46 -13.88 16.56
N GLY A 133 -10.54 -14.35 17.41
CA GLY A 133 -9.33 -15.07 16.99
C GLY A 133 -8.28 -14.20 16.27
N THR A 134 -8.46 -12.88 16.17
CA THR A 134 -7.48 -11.98 15.55
C THR A 134 -7.13 -10.83 16.49
N LYS A 135 -5.93 -10.28 16.30
CA LYS A 135 -5.49 -9.05 16.94
C LYS A 135 -5.56 -7.90 15.94
N ILE A 136 -6.26 -6.83 16.31
CA ILE A 136 -6.53 -5.69 15.44
C ILE A 136 -5.63 -4.52 15.88
N HIS A 137 -4.91 -3.93 14.92
CA HIS A 137 -4.13 -2.72 15.11
C HIS A 137 -4.64 -1.62 14.16
N GLY A 138 -4.76 -0.39 14.65
CA GLY A 138 -5.38 0.74 13.93
C GLY A 138 -6.44 1.42 14.80
N PRO A 139 -7.34 2.25 14.24
CA PRO A 139 -7.43 2.68 12.85
C PRO A 139 -6.28 3.59 12.46
N PHE A 140 -5.80 3.43 11.23
CA PHE A 140 -4.74 4.29 10.70
C PHE A 140 -5.35 5.46 9.93
N ALA A 141 -4.99 6.69 10.31
CA ALA A 141 -5.51 7.92 9.70
C ALA A 141 -5.10 8.09 8.22
N ASN A 142 -3.96 7.53 7.81
CA ASN A 142 -3.46 7.60 6.44
C ASN A 142 -3.35 6.19 5.80
N PRO A 143 -4.33 5.78 4.96
CA PRO A 143 -4.30 4.48 4.28
C PRO A 143 -3.09 4.27 3.35
N ARG A 144 -2.55 5.35 2.76
CA ARG A 144 -1.37 5.27 1.88
C ARG A 144 -0.10 5.08 2.69
N GLY A 145 0.04 5.82 3.79
CA GLY A 145 1.13 5.66 4.75
C GLY A 145 1.16 4.25 5.35
N LEU A 146 0.00 3.69 5.69
CA LEU A 146 -0.10 2.32 6.22
C LEU A 146 0.41 1.27 5.23
N ARG A 147 0.07 1.36 3.95
CA ARG A 147 0.56 0.39 2.95
C ARG A 147 2.07 0.46 2.78
N GLY A 148 2.64 1.66 2.79
CA GLY A 148 4.10 1.84 2.76
C GLY A 148 4.76 1.25 4.02
N ALA A 149 4.17 1.49 5.19
CA ALA A 149 4.64 0.93 6.45
C ALA A 149 4.59 -0.61 6.43
N ILE A 150 3.50 -1.22 5.94
CA ILE A 150 3.36 -2.68 5.81
C ILE A 150 4.49 -3.27 4.99
N GLN A 151 4.87 -2.66 3.85
CA GLN A 151 5.96 -3.18 3.02
C GLN A 151 7.31 -3.20 3.75
N VAL A 152 7.57 -2.18 4.58
CA VAL A 152 8.80 -2.08 5.38
C VAL A 152 8.77 -3.09 6.51
N LEU A 153 7.66 -3.14 7.26
CA LEU A 153 7.43 -4.12 8.32
C LEU A 153 7.54 -5.56 7.77
N GLN A 154 7.08 -5.80 6.55
CA GLN A 154 7.14 -7.11 5.93
C GLN A 154 8.56 -7.52 5.50
N LYS A 155 9.44 -6.57 5.18
CA LYS A 155 10.87 -6.85 4.99
C LYS A 155 11.58 -7.18 6.30
N ILE A 156 11.24 -6.50 7.38
CA ILE A 156 11.85 -6.69 8.69
C ILE A 156 11.36 -7.99 9.33
N PHE A 157 10.05 -8.19 9.40
CA PHE A 157 9.44 -9.30 10.15
C PHE A 157 9.07 -10.52 9.28
N LYS A 158 9.27 -10.43 7.95
CA LYS A 158 9.08 -11.51 6.97
C LYS A 158 7.76 -12.30 7.14
N PHE A 159 6.67 -11.60 7.45
CA PHE A 159 5.36 -12.21 7.70
C PHE A 159 4.58 -12.51 6.41
N ARG A 160 3.68 -13.48 6.47
CA ARG A 160 2.79 -13.86 5.36
C ARG A 160 1.52 -12.99 5.30
N THR A 161 1.04 -12.77 4.07
CA THR A 161 -0.25 -12.12 3.77
C THR A 161 -1.19 -13.00 2.94
N CYS A 162 -0.78 -14.24 2.64
CA CYS A 162 -1.52 -15.18 1.80
C CYS A 162 -2.69 -15.87 2.53
N ASN A 163 -3.68 -16.33 1.77
CA ASN A 163 -4.89 -16.97 2.28
C ASN A 163 -4.77 -18.49 2.53
N LEU A 164 -3.55 -19.05 2.52
CA LEU A 164 -3.32 -20.48 2.78
C LEU A 164 -3.74 -20.90 4.20
N ASP A 165 -4.04 -22.16 4.42
CA ASP A 165 -4.29 -22.67 5.78
C ASP A 165 -3.21 -23.68 6.13
N ILE A 166 -2.13 -23.18 6.72
CA ILE A 166 -0.87 -23.91 6.87
C ILE A 166 -0.90 -24.66 8.18
N ASP A 167 -0.80 -25.97 8.08
CA ASP A 167 -0.68 -26.91 9.18
C ASP A 167 0.65 -27.66 9.05
N GLU A 168 1.51 -27.56 10.06
CA GLU A 168 2.83 -28.21 10.06
C GLU A 168 2.75 -29.74 9.98
N ALA A 169 1.63 -30.33 10.40
CA ALA A 169 1.40 -31.78 10.32
C ALA A 169 1.08 -32.25 8.89
N ASP A 170 0.66 -31.36 8.00
CA ASP A 170 0.24 -31.71 6.65
C ASP A 170 1.46 -31.86 5.71
N PRO A 171 1.72 -33.08 5.17
CA PRO A 171 2.89 -33.35 4.34
C PRO A 171 2.96 -32.53 3.05
N ARG A 172 1.83 -32.00 2.54
CA ARG A 172 1.80 -31.25 1.27
C ARG A 172 2.70 -30.03 1.30
N TRP A 173 2.89 -29.43 2.48
CA TRP A 173 3.69 -28.20 2.63
C TRP A 173 5.16 -28.44 2.34
N ARG A 174 5.69 -29.66 2.58
CA ARG A 174 7.09 -30.00 2.27
C ARG A 174 7.43 -29.78 0.79
N TRP A 175 6.45 -29.96 -0.10
CA TRP A 175 6.62 -29.85 -1.56
C TRP A 175 5.96 -28.59 -2.13
N PHE A 176 5.32 -27.79 -1.30
CA PHE A 176 4.59 -26.61 -1.75
C PHE A 176 5.56 -25.49 -2.14
N ARG A 177 5.49 -25.04 -3.40
CA ARG A 177 6.36 -23.99 -3.92
C ARG A 177 6.08 -22.63 -3.24
N PRO A 178 7.07 -22.00 -2.56
CA PRO A 178 6.90 -20.67 -1.99
C PRO A 178 6.54 -19.60 -3.03
N CYS A 179 5.74 -18.62 -2.61
CA CYS A 179 5.33 -17.51 -3.45
C CYS A 179 6.44 -16.45 -3.66
N LEU A 180 6.15 -15.45 -4.50
CA LEU A 180 7.06 -14.33 -4.77
C LEU A 180 7.53 -13.61 -3.50
N LEU A 181 6.67 -13.45 -2.48
CA LEU A 181 7.05 -12.77 -1.24
C LEU A 181 8.24 -13.43 -0.56
N HIS A 182 8.38 -14.76 -0.68
CA HIS A 182 9.57 -15.45 -0.19
C HIS A 182 10.80 -15.13 -1.05
N ALA A 183 10.65 -15.18 -2.38
CA ALA A 183 11.74 -14.89 -3.32
C ALA A 183 12.26 -13.44 -3.24
N ILE A 184 11.48 -12.51 -2.69
CA ILE A 184 11.90 -11.11 -2.44
C ILE A 184 12.14 -10.82 -0.96
N GLU A 185 12.31 -11.86 -0.13
CA GLU A 185 12.66 -11.78 1.29
C GLU A 185 11.64 -11.00 2.16
N GLN A 186 10.37 -11.05 1.77
CA GLN A 186 9.24 -10.48 2.50
C GLN A 186 8.40 -11.55 3.21
N CYS A 187 8.70 -12.82 3.03
CA CYS A 187 8.05 -13.92 3.72
C CYS A 187 9.06 -15.03 4.01
N SER A 188 9.06 -15.53 5.24
CA SER A 188 9.89 -16.67 5.66
C SER A 188 9.40 -18.03 5.15
N ALA A 189 8.40 -18.04 4.25
CA ALA A 189 7.82 -19.22 3.62
C ALA A 189 7.42 -20.35 4.60
N PRO A 190 6.53 -20.07 5.57
CA PRO A 190 5.95 -21.13 6.38
C PRO A 190 5.17 -22.15 5.53
N CYS A 191 4.69 -21.75 4.34
CA CYS A 191 4.00 -22.64 3.42
C CYS A 191 4.91 -23.73 2.83
N ASN A 192 6.22 -23.63 3.00
CA ASN A 192 7.15 -24.71 2.63
C ASN A 192 7.95 -25.23 3.84
N LEU A 193 7.49 -24.92 5.06
CA LEU A 193 8.17 -25.28 6.32
C LEU A 193 9.64 -24.82 6.37
N ARG A 194 9.97 -23.72 5.69
CA ARG A 194 11.34 -23.13 5.71
C ARG A 194 11.66 -22.37 6.99
N ILE A 195 10.67 -22.22 7.86
CA ILE A 195 10.79 -21.61 9.17
C ILE A 195 9.97 -22.44 10.15
N SER A 196 10.49 -22.60 11.37
CA SER A 196 9.76 -23.24 12.46
C SER A 196 8.54 -22.39 12.87
N LYS A 197 7.53 -23.06 13.44
CA LYS A 197 6.37 -22.38 14.01
C LYS A 197 6.77 -21.43 15.13
N GLU A 198 7.73 -21.84 15.95
CA GLU A 198 8.23 -21.09 17.11
C GLU A 198 8.89 -19.79 16.67
N ASP A 199 9.77 -19.84 15.66
CA ASP A 199 10.50 -18.67 15.17
C ASP A 199 9.62 -17.76 14.35
N TYR A 200 8.69 -18.31 13.56
CA TYR A 200 7.69 -17.50 12.88
C TYR A 200 6.82 -16.74 13.89
N ARG A 201 6.36 -17.40 14.96
CA ARG A 201 5.62 -16.74 16.04
C ARG A 201 6.46 -15.69 16.77
N ARG A 202 7.77 -15.91 16.93
CA ARG A 202 8.68 -14.92 17.51
C ARG A 202 8.74 -13.64 16.67
N ALA A 203 8.83 -13.77 15.34
CA ALA A 203 8.79 -12.64 14.42
C ALA A 203 7.45 -11.88 14.51
N ILE A 204 6.32 -12.59 14.59
CA ILE A 204 5.00 -11.98 14.78
C ILE A 204 4.86 -11.25 16.12
N ARG A 205 5.43 -11.79 17.21
CA ARG A 205 5.45 -11.09 18.51
C ARG A 205 6.27 -9.81 18.45
N ARG A 206 7.43 -9.81 17.78
CA ARG A 206 8.23 -8.60 17.55
C ARG A 206 7.43 -7.56 16.75
N LEU A 207 6.72 -7.98 15.70
CA LEU A 207 5.80 -7.12 14.93
C LEU A 207 4.72 -6.51 15.83
N GLN A 208 4.02 -7.33 16.63
CA GLN A 208 2.97 -6.85 17.55
C GLN A 208 3.51 -5.82 18.53
N ARG A 209 4.70 -6.07 19.12
CA ARG A 209 5.37 -5.13 20.03
C ARG A 209 5.66 -3.78 19.38
N VAL A 210 6.10 -3.76 18.12
CA VAL A 210 6.30 -2.50 17.37
C VAL A 210 4.98 -1.77 17.16
N LEU A 211 3.92 -2.48 16.76
CA LEU A 211 2.60 -1.91 16.53
C LEU A 211 1.95 -1.36 17.81
N GLU A 212 2.35 -1.88 18.98
CA GLU A 212 1.91 -1.45 20.31
C GLU A 212 2.78 -0.32 20.90
N GLY A 213 3.76 0.20 20.14
CA GLY A 213 4.61 1.31 20.57
C GLY A 213 5.92 0.91 21.25
N GLY A 214 6.21 -0.39 21.37
CA GLY A 214 7.44 -0.94 21.94
C GLY A 214 8.68 -0.88 21.03
N LYS A 215 8.70 0.03 20.05
CA LYS A 215 9.80 0.16 19.07
C LYS A 215 11.15 0.40 19.74
N LYS A 216 11.22 1.34 20.70
CA LYS A 216 12.47 1.71 21.37
C LYS A 216 13.09 0.51 22.10
N THR A 217 12.28 -0.22 22.85
CA THR A 217 12.72 -1.43 23.57
C THR A 217 13.21 -2.50 22.61
N LEU A 218 12.48 -2.71 21.50
CA LEU A 218 12.90 -3.69 20.49
C LEU A 218 14.23 -3.32 19.82
N LEU A 219 14.46 -2.04 19.53
CA LEU A 219 15.74 -1.58 18.98
C LEU A 219 16.92 -1.87 19.94
N VAL A 220 16.72 -1.70 21.25
CA VAL A 220 17.74 -2.02 22.25
C VAL A 220 18.05 -3.52 22.23
N GLU A 221 17.03 -4.37 22.22
CA GLU A 221 17.19 -5.83 22.14
C GLU A 221 17.92 -6.23 20.85
N MET A 222 17.49 -5.73 19.69
CA MET A 222 18.11 -6.04 18.40
C MET A 222 19.58 -5.59 18.31
N ASN A 223 19.93 -4.45 18.89
CA ASN A 223 21.32 -3.99 18.94
C ASN A 223 22.18 -4.90 19.82
N ALA A 224 21.64 -5.39 20.94
CA ALA A 224 22.32 -6.34 21.81
C ALA A 224 22.55 -7.69 21.09
N ASP A 225 21.52 -8.18 20.39
CA ASP A 225 21.59 -9.41 19.59
C ASP A 225 22.62 -9.28 18.46
N MET A 226 22.62 -8.15 17.74
CA MET A 226 23.60 -7.85 16.69
C MET A 226 25.03 -7.85 17.23
N ALA A 227 25.25 -7.21 18.38
CA ALA A 227 26.56 -7.16 19.03
C ALA A 227 27.00 -8.54 19.54
N ALA A 228 26.06 -9.38 20.02
CA ALA A 228 26.35 -10.76 20.42
C ALA A 228 26.74 -11.62 19.21
N ALA A 229 25.98 -11.56 18.12
CA ALA A 229 26.31 -12.26 16.88
C ALA A 229 27.69 -11.86 16.34
N ALA A 230 28.03 -10.57 16.38
CA ALA A 230 29.36 -10.08 15.98
C ALA A 230 30.49 -10.62 16.89
N ARG A 231 30.28 -10.68 18.22
CA ARG A 231 31.25 -11.27 19.16
C ARG A 231 31.46 -12.76 18.93
N GLU A 232 30.41 -13.46 18.53
CA GLU A 232 30.44 -14.89 18.23
C GLU A 232 30.88 -15.20 16.78
N LEU A 233 31.37 -14.19 16.04
CA LEU A 233 31.82 -14.30 14.65
C LEU A 233 30.72 -14.73 13.65
N ARG A 234 29.44 -14.56 14.02
CA ARG A 234 28.26 -14.78 13.16
C ARG A 234 27.96 -13.53 12.33
N PHE A 235 28.85 -13.22 11.38
CA PHE A 235 28.82 -11.95 10.64
C PHE A 235 27.59 -11.76 9.73
N GLU A 236 27.07 -12.83 9.13
CA GLU A 236 25.87 -12.76 8.28
C GLU A 236 24.64 -12.35 9.09
N GLU A 237 24.43 -12.98 10.24
CA GLU A 237 23.33 -12.66 11.16
C GLU A 237 23.47 -11.25 11.74
N ALA A 238 24.69 -10.83 12.08
CA ALA A 238 24.94 -9.46 12.53
C ALA A 238 24.64 -8.43 11.43
N ALA A 239 24.96 -8.74 10.16
CA ALA A 239 24.65 -7.87 9.02
C ALA A 239 23.14 -7.79 8.75
N GLU A 240 22.42 -8.91 8.83
CA GLU A 240 20.95 -8.93 8.71
C GLU A 240 20.29 -8.09 9.81
N LEU A 241 20.68 -8.29 11.08
CA LEU A 241 20.16 -7.52 12.21
C LEU A 241 20.46 -6.02 12.07
N ARG A 242 21.67 -5.66 11.64
CA ARG A 242 22.04 -4.26 11.36
C ARG A 242 21.11 -3.63 10.32
N ASP A 243 20.86 -4.33 9.23
CA ASP A 243 20.03 -3.82 8.13
C ASP A 243 18.54 -3.73 8.56
N GLU A 244 18.06 -4.68 9.38
CA GLU A 244 16.73 -4.61 10.02
C GLU A 244 16.59 -3.41 10.97
N ILE A 245 17.60 -3.15 11.81
CA ILE A 245 17.65 -2.01 12.74
C ILE A 245 17.54 -0.70 11.95
N ALA A 246 18.38 -0.53 10.92
CA ALA A 246 18.36 0.66 10.08
C ALA A 246 17.00 0.88 9.39
N MET A 247 16.38 -0.19 8.89
CA MET A 247 15.03 -0.12 8.32
C MET A 247 13.98 0.28 9.37
N LEU A 248 14.08 -0.25 10.60
CA LEU A 248 13.16 0.05 11.70
C LEU A 248 13.29 1.49 12.20
N GLU A 249 14.51 2.03 12.26
CA GLU A 249 14.76 3.44 12.62
C GLU A 249 14.17 4.40 11.59
N SER A 250 14.32 4.10 10.30
CA SER A 250 13.83 4.92 9.18
C SER A 250 12.29 5.07 9.11
N LEU A 251 11.53 4.26 9.85
CA LEU A 251 10.06 4.31 9.85
C LEU A 251 9.50 5.64 10.38
N ASP A 252 10.17 6.31 11.33
CA ASP A 252 9.68 7.57 11.92
C ASP A 252 9.98 8.79 11.04
N GLN A 253 11.09 8.72 10.28
CA GLN A 253 11.52 9.80 9.38
C GLN A 253 10.58 9.97 8.18
N ARG A 254 9.81 8.93 7.84
CA ARG A 254 8.77 8.98 6.78
C ARG A 254 7.49 9.72 7.21
N GLY A 255 7.43 10.26 8.43
CA GLY A 255 6.31 11.08 8.93
C GLY A 255 6.30 12.54 8.45
N LYS A 256 7.40 13.06 7.89
CA LYS A 256 7.47 14.38 7.24
C LYS A 256 7.52 14.21 5.72
N LEU A 257 6.35 13.98 5.11
CA LEU A 257 6.21 13.89 3.67
C LEU A 257 5.87 15.26 3.09
N GLU A 258 6.81 16.19 3.16
CA GLU A 258 6.94 17.25 2.18
C GLU A 258 8.35 17.17 1.61
N THR A 259 8.45 17.14 0.28
CA THR A 259 9.64 16.92 -0.57
C THR A 259 10.18 15.48 -0.64
N HIS A 260 10.08 14.91 -1.85
CA HIS A 260 10.62 13.61 -2.31
C HIS A 260 9.82 12.33 -2.01
N VAL A 261 8.49 12.42 -2.05
CA VAL A 261 7.63 11.24 -2.22
C VAL A 261 7.54 10.93 -3.71
N GLN A 262 8.14 9.82 -4.14
CA GLN A 262 7.88 9.27 -5.48
C GLN A 262 6.37 8.98 -5.61
N PRO A 263 5.75 9.24 -6.77
CA PRO A 263 4.30 9.21 -6.91
C PRO A 263 3.73 7.82 -6.63
N GLU A 264 2.92 7.78 -5.57
CA GLU A 264 1.65 7.06 -5.49
C GLU A 264 1.53 5.73 -6.26
N VAL A 265 1.74 4.60 -5.57
CA VAL A 265 1.07 3.36 -5.97
C VAL A 265 -0.43 3.55 -5.69
N PHE A 266 -1.17 4.04 -6.70
CA PHE A 266 -2.62 3.92 -6.72
C PHE A 266 -3.00 2.46 -6.40
N PRO A 267 -4.13 2.17 -5.72
CA PRO A 267 -4.62 0.81 -5.64
C PRO A 267 -4.93 0.31 -7.06
N ILE A 268 -3.97 -0.42 -7.63
CA ILE A 268 -4.14 -1.15 -8.88
C ILE A 268 -4.83 -2.45 -8.50
N ASP A 269 -5.95 -2.70 -9.15
CA ASP A 269 -6.58 -4.02 -9.18
C ASP A 269 -6.15 -4.65 -10.51
N PRO A 270 -5.15 -5.56 -10.51
CA PRO A 270 -4.63 -6.12 -11.75
C PRO A 270 -5.71 -6.82 -12.58
N LYS A 271 -6.64 -7.52 -11.93
CA LYS A 271 -7.74 -8.21 -12.62
C LYS A 271 -8.64 -7.23 -13.37
N ARG A 272 -9.04 -6.13 -12.71
CA ARG A 272 -9.84 -5.06 -13.35
C ARG A 272 -9.04 -4.30 -14.41
N GLY A 273 -7.74 -4.08 -14.17
CA GLY A 273 -6.84 -3.43 -15.11
C GLY A 273 -6.72 -4.20 -16.42
N LEU A 274 -6.43 -5.50 -16.35
CA LEU A 274 -6.32 -6.37 -17.53
C LEU A 274 -7.67 -6.54 -18.25
N ALA A 275 -8.77 -6.66 -17.50
CA ALA A 275 -10.11 -6.71 -18.09
C ALA A 275 -10.46 -5.40 -18.81
N GLY A 276 -10.06 -4.26 -18.25
CA GLY A 276 -10.17 -2.96 -18.89
C GLY A 276 -9.31 -2.84 -20.15
N LEU A 277 -8.05 -3.30 -20.10
CA LEU A 277 -7.15 -3.29 -21.26
C LEU A 277 -7.68 -4.15 -22.41
N ARG A 278 -8.20 -5.34 -22.12
CA ARG A 278 -8.85 -6.19 -23.15
C ARG A 278 -9.93 -5.42 -23.91
N LYS A 279 -10.79 -4.71 -23.17
CA LYS A 279 -11.90 -3.94 -23.76
C LYS A 279 -11.41 -2.72 -24.54
N VAL A 280 -10.51 -1.94 -23.95
CA VAL A 280 -10.01 -0.68 -24.52
C VAL A 280 -9.17 -0.90 -25.77
N LEU A 281 -8.36 -1.96 -25.79
CA LEU A 281 -7.44 -2.27 -26.88
C LEU A 281 -8.04 -3.31 -27.87
N HIS A 282 -9.31 -3.68 -27.70
CA HIS A 282 -10.02 -4.65 -28.53
C HIS A 282 -9.24 -5.97 -28.72
N LEU A 283 -8.70 -6.50 -27.62
CA LEU A 283 -7.95 -7.76 -27.63
C LEU A 283 -8.91 -8.95 -27.58
N GLU A 284 -8.61 -9.99 -28.35
CA GLU A 284 -9.36 -11.25 -28.34
C GLU A 284 -9.35 -11.89 -26.94
N ASN A 285 -8.15 -12.01 -26.38
CA ASN A 285 -7.91 -12.61 -25.07
C ASN A 285 -7.48 -11.57 -24.04
N ARG A 286 -7.68 -11.90 -22.76
CA ARG A 286 -7.16 -11.05 -21.67
C ARG A 286 -5.62 -11.09 -21.73
N PRO A 287 -4.92 -9.95 -21.82
CA PRO A 287 -3.47 -9.94 -21.84
C PRO A 287 -2.95 -10.51 -20.52
N ARG A 288 -1.90 -11.33 -20.61
CA ARG A 288 -1.20 -11.91 -19.47
C ARG A 288 0.20 -11.33 -19.35
N VAL A 289 0.96 -11.30 -20.43
CA VAL A 289 2.34 -10.79 -20.45
C VAL A 289 2.36 -9.40 -21.08
N ILE A 290 2.83 -8.41 -20.32
CA ILE A 290 3.00 -7.04 -20.80
C ILE A 290 4.44 -6.62 -20.54
N GLU A 291 5.14 -6.13 -21.56
CA GLU A 291 6.48 -5.57 -21.41
C GLU A 291 6.45 -4.05 -21.55
N GLY A 292 7.16 -3.35 -20.68
CA GLY A 292 7.35 -1.90 -20.72
C GLY A 292 8.79 -1.56 -21.11
N ILE A 293 8.98 -0.62 -22.03
CA ILE A 293 10.31 -0.12 -22.42
C ILE A 293 10.39 1.39 -22.13
N ASP A 294 11.45 1.79 -21.43
CA ASP A 294 11.85 3.18 -21.18
C ASP A 294 13.28 3.42 -21.68
N ILE A 295 13.55 4.60 -22.25
CA ILE A 295 14.90 5.03 -22.65
C ILE A 295 15.39 6.08 -21.67
N ALA A 296 16.60 5.86 -21.14
CA ALA A 296 17.24 6.82 -20.26
C ALA A 296 18.65 7.18 -20.74
N HIS A 297 18.94 8.47 -20.71
CA HIS A 297 20.24 9.05 -21.08
C HIS A 297 21.13 9.21 -19.86
N ILE A 298 22.30 8.58 -19.86
CA ILE A 298 23.29 8.69 -18.78
C ILE A 298 24.25 9.84 -19.10
N ALA A 299 24.61 10.62 -18.09
CA ALA A 299 25.62 11.68 -18.23
C ALA A 299 26.94 11.04 -18.68
N GLY A 300 27.39 11.34 -19.90
CA GLY A 300 28.57 10.72 -20.52
C GLY A 300 28.36 10.04 -21.88
N ALA A 301 27.25 10.31 -22.59
CA ALA A 301 26.90 9.81 -23.93
C ALA A 301 26.38 8.37 -24.03
N ASP A 302 26.24 7.66 -22.91
CA ASP A 302 25.64 6.32 -22.87
C ASP A 302 24.11 6.39 -22.78
N THR A 303 23.40 5.78 -23.73
CA THR A 303 21.94 5.57 -23.68
C THR A 303 21.61 4.14 -23.25
N VAL A 304 20.65 3.97 -22.35
CA VAL A 304 20.21 2.65 -21.86
C VAL A 304 18.70 2.49 -22.00
N ALA A 305 18.31 1.39 -22.64
CA ALA A 305 16.94 0.92 -22.63
C ALA A 305 16.71 0.02 -21.42
N SER A 306 15.61 0.27 -20.71
CA SER A 306 15.13 -0.51 -19.58
C SER A 306 13.87 -1.25 -19.99
N VAL A 307 13.91 -2.58 -19.96
CA VAL A 307 12.77 -3.45 -20.23
C VAL A 307 12.27 -4.02 -18.90
N VAL A 308 10.99 -3.81 -18.60
CA VAL A 308 10.30 -4.42 -17.46
C VAL A 308 9.22 -5.35 -17.96
N GLN A 309 8.98 -6.44 -17.24
CA GLN A 309 7.97 -7.44 -17.61
C GLN A 309 6.92 -7.55 -16.53
N PHE A 310 5.67 -7.66 -16.94
CA PHE A 310 4.51 -7.86 -16.07
C PHE A 310 3.79 -9.13 -16.50
N ILE A 311 3.42 -9.96 -15.52
CA ILE A 311 2.64 -11.18 -15.72
C ILE A 311 1.37 -11.07 -14.87
N ASP A 312 0.21 -11.23 -15.51
CA ASP A 312 -1.11 -11.06 -14.91
C ASP A 312 -1.26 -9.71 -14.16
N GLY A 313 -0.67 -8.66 -14.76
CA GLY A 313 -0.74 -7.28 -14.27
C GLY A 313 0.10 -7.01 -13.02
N LEU A 314 1.00 -7.92 -12.67
CA LEU A 314 1.97 -7.78 -11.58
C LEU A 314 3.41 -7.77 -12.13
N PRO A 315 4.33 -6.99 -11.54
CA PRO A 315 5.70 -6.93 -12.03
C PRO A 315 6.44 -8.25 -11.83
N PHE A 316 7.11 -8.72 -12.87
CA PHE A 316 7.94 -9.92 -12.89
C PHE A 316 9.42 -9.52 -13.05
N ARG A 317 10.05 -9.19 -11.92
CA ARG A 317 11.44 -8.70 -11.86
C ARG A 317 12.48 -9.61 -12.52
N PRO A 318 12.39 -10.96 -12.45
CA PRO A 318 13.34 -11.82 -13.16
C PRO A 318 13.33 -11.64 -14.69
N GLY A 319 12.25 -11.09 -15.26
CA GLY A 319 12.15 -10.74 -16.68
C GLY A 319 12.74 -9.37 -17.04
N TYR A 320 13.22 -8.59 -16.06
CA TYR A 320 13.73 -7.25 -16.33
C TYR A 320 15.09 -7.30 -17.01
N ARG A 321 15.32 -6.43 -17.99
CA ARG A 321 16.57 -6.37 -18.74
C ARG A 321 16.99 -4.92 -18.93
N ARG A 322 18.29 -4.69 -18.93
CA ARG A 322 18.89 -3.42 -19.34
C ARG A 322 19.72 -3.65 -20.59
N MET A 323 19.65 -2.72 -21.53
CA MET A 323 20.34 -2.81 -22.80
C MET A 323 21.05 -1.49 -23.04
N ARG A 324 22.38 -1.50 -22.99
CA ARG A 324 23.17 -0.36 -23.47
C ARG A 324 22.99 -0.26 -24.98
N ILE A 325 22.56 0.92 -25.42
CA ILE A 325 22.36 1.29 -26.83
C ILE A 325 23.72 1.71 -27.37
N ARG A 326 24.10 1.19 -28.53
CA ARG A 326 25.45 1.39 -29.10
C ARG A 326 25.42 1.96 -30.51
N GLY A 327 24.33 1.75 -31.25
CA GLY A 327 24.22 2.14 -32.65
C GLY A 327 23.71 3.56 -32.87
N VAL A 328 23.49 4.35 -31.81
CA VAL A 328 22.90 5.68 -31.89
C VAL A 328 23.88 6.71 -31.36
N ALA A 329 24.23 7.70 -32.19
CA ALA A 329 25.09 8.81 -31.80
C ALA A 329 24.23 9.95 -31.22
N GLY A 330 24.47 10.30 -29.96
CA GLY A 330 23.74 11.38 -29.28
C GLY A 330 22.35 10.97 -28.78
N PRO A 331 21.59 11.91 -28.18
CA PRO A 331 20.31 11.64 -27.56
C PRO A 331 19.17 11.56 -28.59
N ASP A 332 19.06 10.43 -29.29
CA ASP A 332 17.92 10.11 -30.16
C ASP A 332 17.11 8.93 -29.57
N ASP A 333 16.03 9.28 -28.88
CA ASP A 333 15.11 8.31 -28.28
C ASP A 333 14.43 7.40 -29.30
N THR A 334 14.14 7.92 -30.50
CA THR A 334 13.43 7.13 -31.53
C THR A 334 14.33 6.05 -32.10
N ALA A 335 15.57 6.40 -32.46
CA ALA A 335 16.56 5.44 -32.90
C ALA A 335 16.92 4.44 -31.78
N SER A 336 17.01 4.91 -30.53
CA SER A 336 17.29 4.05 -29.37
C SER A 336 16.19 3.02 -29.11
N ILE A 337 14.92 3.41 -29.25
CA ILE A 337 13.78 2.49 -29.17
C ILE A 337 13.80 1.49 -30.32
N HIS A 338 14.07 1.95 -31.55
CA HIS A 338 14.18 1.06 -32.70
C HIS A 338 15.24 -0.03 -32.45
N GLU A 339 16.44 0.35 -31.98
CA GLU A 339 17.50 -0.61 -31.63
C GLU A 339 17.07 -1.56 -30.50
N ALA A 340 16.50 -1.02 -29.42
CA ALA A 340 16.07 -1.82 -28.26
C ALA A 340 15.02 -2.87 -28.63
N VAL A 341 14.00 -2.47 -29.38
CA VAL A 341 12.93 -3.36 -29.85
C VAL A 341 13.48 -4.39 -30.82
N THR A 342 14.30 -3.98 -31.79
CA THR A 342 14.93 -4.91 -32.75
C THR A 342 15.71 -6.01 -32.02
N ARG A 343 16.54 -5.63 -31.04
CA ARG A 343 17.36 -6.59 -30.29
C ARG A 343 16.53 -7.47 -29.35
N ARG A 344 15.46 -6.95 -28.76
CA ARG A 344 14.55 -7.71 -27.89
C ARG A 344 13.80 -8.78 -28.68
N PHE A 345 13.21 -8.39 -29.81
CA PHE A 345 12.36 -9.26 -30.62
C PHE A 345 13.15 -10.19 -31.54
N ARG A 346 14.39 -9.82 -31.92
CA ARG A 346 15.30 -10.79 -32.54
C ARG A 346 15.57 -11.98 -31.63
N ARG A 347 15.78 -11.78 -30.32
CA ARG A 347 15.87 -12.93 -29.38
C ARG A 347 14.56 -13.69 -29.21
N VAL A 348 13.41 -13.00 -29.26
CA VAL A 348 12.11 -13.70 -29.24
C VAL A 348 12.03 -14.67 -30.41
N HIS A 349 12.44 -14.22 -31.60
CA HIS A 349 12.46 -15.02 -32.81
C HIS A 349 13.53 -16.12 -32.76
N ASP A 350 14.78 -15.78 -32.46
CA ASP A 350 15.92 -16.71 -32.49
C ASP A 350 15.85 -17.78 -31.39
N GLU A 351 15.32 -17.43 -30.20
CA GLU A 351 15.20 -18.34 -29.05
C GLU A 351 13.80 -18.99 -28.95
N ASP A 352 12.96 -18.83 -29.97
CA ASP A 352 11.56 -19.32 -30.04
C ASP A 352 10.75 -19.04 -28.77
N GLN A 353 10.90 -17.82 -28.22
CA GLN A 353 10.17 -17.40 -27.03
C GLN A 353 8.80 -16.85 -27.42
N PRO A 354 7.78 -17.02 -26.56
CA PRO A 354 6.50 -16.36 -26.78
C PRO A 354 6.69 -14.84 -26.64
N PRO A 355 6.21 -14.04 -27.61
CA PRO A 355 6.22 -12.58 -27.48
C PRO A 355 5.26 -12.12 -26.37
N PRO A 356 5.44 -10.91 -25.81
CA PRO A 356 4.48 -10.36 -24.88
C PRO A 356 3.14 -10.09 -25.57
N ASP A 357 2.01 -10.22 -24.84
CA ASP A 357 0.69 -9.89 -25.38
C ASP A 357 0.56 -8.40 -25.71
N ILE A 358 1.29 -7.55 -24.98
CA ILE A 358 1.37 -6.10 -25.21
C ILE A 358 2.80 -5.62 -24.98
N LEU A 359 3.34 -4.87 -25.93
CA LEU A 359 4.54 -4.06 -25.76
C LEU A 359 4.13 -2.59 -25.52
N LEU A 360 4.46 -2.05 -24.34
CA LEU A 360 4.25 -0.66 -23.96
C LEU A 360 5.55 0.12 -24.07
N ILE A 361 5.53 1.21 -24.84
CA ILE A 361 6.65 2.15 -24.97
C ILE A 361 6.36 3.40 -24.14
N ASP A 362 7.30 3.82 -23.29
CA ASP A 362 7.24 5.15 -22.66
C ASP A 362 7.59 6.21 -23.71
N GLY A 363 6.58 6.92 -24.21
CA GLY A 363 6.79 7.86 -25.31
C GLY A 363 5.52 8.22 -26.07
N GLY A 364 5.67 9.18 -26.98
CA GLY A 364 4.60 9.63 -27.87
C GLY A 364 4.52 8.83 -29.17
N ARG A 365 3.85 9.41 -30.17
CA ARG A 365 3.63 8.80 -31.49
C ARG A 365 4.94 8.48 -32.23
N GLY A 366 5.96 9.34 -32.13
CA GLY A 366 7.25 9.12 -32.78
C GLY A 366 7.94 7.84 -32.28
N GLN A 367 7.99 7.67 -30.96
CA GLN A 367 8.51 6.46 -30.31
C GLN A 367 7.72 5.19 -30.67
N LEU A 368 6.39 5.29 -30.71
CA LEU A 368 5.53 4.19 -31.17
C LEU A 368 5.85 3.78 -32.62
N ASN A 369 6.01 4.75 -33.51
CA ASN A 369 6.32 4.49 -34.92
C ASN A 369 7.70 3.84 -35.09
N ALA A 370 8.69 4.26 -34.29
CA ALA A 370 10.01 3.63 -34.29
C ALA A 370 9.97 2.17 -33.83
N ALA A 371 9.23 1.88 -32.74
CA ALA A 371 9.02 0.50 -32.28
C ALA A 371 8.29 -0.35 -33.33
N ARG A 372 7.29 0.21 -34.01
CA ARG A 372 6.55 -0.46 -35.08
C ARG A 372 7.46 -0.77 -36.27
N GLY A 373 8.28 0.17 -36.72
CA GLY A 373 9.24 -0.04 -37.81
C GLY A 373 10.22 -1.17 -37.50
N ALA A 374 10.69 -1.27 -36.26
CA ALA A 374 11.55 -2.37 -35.81
C ALA A 374 10.85 -3.74 -35.88
N LEU A 375 9.57 -3.81 -35.49
CA LEU A 375 8.76 -5.04 -35.56
C LEU A 375 8.45 -5.43 -37.01
N GLU A 376 8.11 -4.46 -37.87
CA GLU A 376 7.86 -4.67 -39.30
C GLU A 376 9.13 -5.22 -40.00
N GLY A 377 10.30 -4.67 -39.68
CA GLY A 377 11.59 -5.15 -40.22
C GLY A 377 11.97 -6.58 -39.78
N LEU A 378 11.36 -7.10 -38.72
CA LEU A 378 11.53 -8.49 -38.25
C LEU A 378 10.40 -9.42 -38.71
N GLY A 379 9.44 -8.93 -39.52
CA GLY A 379 8.27 -9.69 -39.93
C GLY A 379 7.26 -9.95 -38.79
N MET A 380 7.35 -9.22 -37.68
CA MET A 380 6.49 -9.38 -36.48
C MET A 380 5.40 -8.30 -36.41
N SER A 381 4.83 -7.92 -37.56
CA SER A 381 3.83 -6.84 -37.65
C SER A 381 2.52 -7.13 -36.90
N SER A 382 2.25 -8.40 -36.54
CA SER A 382 1.10 -8.80 -35.73
C SER A 382 1.26 -8.49 -34.23
N GLN A 383 2.48 -8.17 -33.78
CA GLN A 383 2.76 -7.84 -32.39
C GLN A 383 1.97 -6.61 -31.93
N ARG A 384 1.26 -6.73 -30.80
CA ARG A 384 0.56 -5.58 -30.23
C ARG A 384 1.55 -4.65 -29.55
N VAL A 385 1.73 -3.45 -30.11
CA VAL A 385 2.55 -2.37 -29.54
C VAL A 385 1.69 -1.13 -29.30
N ILE A 386 1.90 -0.46 -28.17
CA ILE A 386 1.24 0.79 -27.79
C ILE A 386 2.27 1.73 -27.14
N SER A 387 1.96 3.02 -27.08
CA SER A 387 2.75 3.97 -26.27
C SER A 387 1.87 4.79 -25.34
N LEU A 388 2.45 5.24 -24.23
CA LEU A 388 1.78 6.10 -23.25
C LEU A 388 2.57 7.40 -23.08
N ALA A 389 1.97 8.53 -23.46
CA ALA A 389 2.60 9.84 -23.33
C ALA A 389 2.41 10.43 -21.92
N LYS A 390 3.53 10.76 -21.25
CA LYS A 390 3.59 11.16 -19.82
C LYS A 390 2.77 12.39 -19.44
N ARG A 391 2.65 13.41 -20.29
CA ARG A 391 1.98 14.69 -19.91
C ARG A 391 0.46 14.60 -19.92
N GLU A 392 -0.11 13.90 -20.90
CA GLU A 392 -1.56 13.85 -21.10
C GLU A 392 -2.17 12.47 -20.82
N GLU A 393 -1.34 11.49 -20.49
CA GLU A 393 -1.77 10.10 -20.23
C GLU A 393 -2.57 9.51 -21.40
N LEU A 394 -2.15 9.90 -22.61
CA LEU A 394 -2.74 9.49 -23.88
C LEU A 394 -2.12 8.17 -24.35
N VAL A 395 -2.97 7.21 -24.69
CA VAL A 395 -2.55 5.91 -25.21
C VAL A 395 -2.59 5.95 -26.74
N PHE A 396 -1.44 5.80 -27.38
CA PHE A 396 -1.34 5.73 -28.83
C PHE A 396 -1.33 4.26 -29.28
N THR A 397 -2.11 3.95 -30.31
CA THR A 397 -2.11 2.63 -30.97
C THR A 397 -1.76 2.78 -32.45
N PRO A 398 -1.14 1.77 -33.09
CA PRO A 398 -0.78 1.82 -34.51
C PRO A 398 -1.97 2.02 -35.45
N SER A 399 -3.13 1.46 -35.09
CA SER A 399 -4.33 1.41 -35.93
C SER A 399 -5.22 2.65 -35.82
N ALA A 400 -5.05 3.51 -34.81
CA ALA A 400 -5.90 4.67 -34.58
C ALA A 400 -5.16 5.97 -34.93
N ALA A 401 -5.82 6.85 -35.71
CA ALA A 401 -5.33 8.19 -36.02
C ALA A 401 -5.26 9.05 -34.74
N GLU A 402 -6.30 9.01 -33.92
CA GLU A 402 -6.38 9.73 -32.65
C GLU A 402 -5.95 8.87 -31.46
N PRO A 403 -5.29 9.46 -30.43
CA PRO A 403 -4.95 8.75 -29.21
C PRO A 403 -6.18 8.44 -28.36
N LEU A 404 -6.17 7.29 -27.68
CA LEU A 404 -7.20 6.92 -26.73
C LEU A 404 -7.00 7.69 -25.42
N ARG A 405 -7.99 8.51 -25.06
CA ARG A 405 -8.04 9.21 -23.77
C ARG A 405 -8.87 8.41 -22.77
N LEU A 406 -8.18 7.78 -21.81
CA LEU A 406 -8.84 7.00 -20.77
C LEU A 406 -9.20 7.88 -19.56
N SER A 407 -10.33 7.57 -18.91
CA SER A 407 -10.69 8.22 -17.65
C SER A 407 -9.58 8.03 -16.61
N ARG A 408 -9.27 9.08 -15.83
CA ARG A 408 -8.31 9.01 -14.70
C ARG A 408 -8.70 7.98 -13.61
N ARG A 409 -9.97 7.55 -13.60
CA ARG A 409 -10.48 6.50 -12.70
C ARG A 409 -10.37 5.09 -13.32
N SER A 410 -9.98 4.96 -14.58
CA SER A 410 -9.84 3.70 -15.28
C SER A 410 -8.74 2.84 -14.68
N TYR A 411 -9.07 1.59 -14.35
CA TYR A 411 -8.08 0.60 -13.92
C TYR A 411 -7.09 0.23 -15.04
N ALA A 412 -7.51 0.32 -16.31
CA ALA A 412 -6.63 0.08 -17.45
C ALA A 412 -5.54 1.13 -17.54
N LEU A 413 -5.91 2.42 -17.41
CA LEU A 413 -4.94 3.51 -17.43
C LEU A 413 -3.95 3.39 -16.27
N ARG A 414 -4.44 3.11 -15.06
CA ARG A 414 -3.59 2.92 -13.88
C ARG A 414 -2.60 1.77 -14.03
N LEU A 415 -2.99 0.70 -14.70
CA LEU A 415 -2.09 -0.41 -14.99
C LEU A 415 -1.00 -0.01 -16.00
N LEU A 416 -1.34 0.73 -17.06
CA LEU A 416 -0.35 1.25 -18.01
C LEU A 416 0.61 2.24 -17.35
N GLN A 417 0.09 3.15 -16.53
CA GLN A 417 0.90 4.07 -15.72
C GLN A 417 1.86 3.29 -14.81
N TYR A 418 1.40 2.22 -14.16
CA TYR A 418 2.27 1.42 -13.31
C TYR A 418 3.42 0.76 -14.06
N ILE A 419 3.13 0.20 -15.24
CA ILE A 419 4.16 -0.44 -16.07
C ILE A 419 5.19 0.60 -16.52
N ARG A 420 4.72 1.78 -16.96
CA ARG A 420 5.60 2.91 -17.32
C ARG A 420 6.44 3.37 -16.13
N ASP A 421 5.81 3.64 -14.99
CA ASP A 421 6.48 4.16 -13.80
C ASP A 421 7.49 3.14 -13.25
N GLU A 422 7.22 1.85 -13.38
CA GLU A 422 8.16 0.77 -13.04
C GLU A 422 9.34 0.68 -14.02
N ALA A 423 9.10 0.87 -15.33
CA ALA A 423 10.17 0.98 -16.34
C ALA A 423 11.09 2.16 -16.04
N HIS A 424 10.48 3.32 -15.76
CA HIS A 424 11.18 4.54 -15.38
C HIS A 424 11.96 4.39 -14.08
N ARG A 425 11.36 3.77 -13.05
CA ARG A 425 12.04 3.46 -11.77
C ARG A 425 13.24 2.54 -11.98
N PHE A 426 13.09 1.53 -12.83
CA PHE A 426 14.16 0.57 -13.11
C PHE A 426 15.33 1.23 -13.86
N ALA A 427 15.04 2.19 -14.73
CA ALA A 427 16.03 3.04 -15.40
C ALA A 427 16.75 3.96 -14.40
N GLN A 428 16.01 4.72 -13.58
CA GLN A 428 16.58 5.64 -12.58
C GLN A 428 17.51 4.94 -11.58
N HIS A 429 17.16 3.74 -11.11
CA HIS A 429 18.00 2.97 -10.19
C HIS A 429 19.39 2.66 -10.78
N TYR A 430 19.49 2.50 -12.11
CA TYR A 430 20.75 2.28 -12.80
C TYR A 430 21.66 3.51 -12.79
N HIS A 431 21.09 4.71 -12.97
CA HIS A 431 21.85 5.97 -12.87
C HIS A 431 22.48 6.17 -11.49
N HIS A 432 21.76 5.80 -10.43
CA HIS A 432 22.28 5.88 -9.07
C HIS A 432 23.45 4.91 -8.84
N LEU A 433 23.37 3.68 -9.37
CA LEU A 433 24.45 2.69 -9.28
C LEU A 433 25.71 3.13 -10.05
N LEU A 434 25.55 3.67 -11.26
CA LEU A 434 26.68 4.14 -12.07
C LEU A 434 27.35 5.38 -11.49
N ARG A 435 26.59 6.34 -10.93
CA ARG A 435 27.18 7.49 -10.22
C ARG A 435 27.98 7.06 -9.00
N LYS A 436 27.49 6.05 -8.26
CA LYS A 436 28.19 5.52 -7.09
C LYS A 436 29.49 4.82 -7.48
N LYS A 437 29.53 4.09 -8.61
CA LYS A 437 30.77 3.50 -9.16
C LYS A 437 31.74 4.56 -9.67
N SER A 438 31.27 5.56 -10.42
CA SER A 438 32.11 6.64 -10.95
C SER A 438 32.74 7.52 -9.85
N GLN A 439 32.08 7.65 -8.68
CA GLN A 439 32.65 8.34 -7.51
C GLN A 439 33.64 7.49 -6.70
N LEU A 440 33.66 6.16 -6.91
CA LEU A 440 34.53 5.23 -6.20
C LEU A 440 35.79 4.82 -6.98
N GLY A 441 35.96 5.27 -8.23
CA GLY A 441 37.21 5.11 -8.98
C GLY A 441 37.73 3.67 -9.07
N GLU A 442 36.94 2.79 -9.69
CA GLU A 442 37.42 1.50 -10.23
C GLU A 442 37.29 1.48 -11.75
#